data_AF-A0A661NYK2-F1
#
_entry.id   AF-A0A661NYK2-F1
#
_cell.length_a   1.000
_cell.length_b   1.000
_cell.length_c   1.000
_cell.angle_alpha   90.00
_cell.angle_beta   90.00
_cell.angle_gamma   90.00
#
_symmetry.space_group_name_H-M   'P 1'
#
loop_
_entity.id
_entity.type
_entity.pdbx_description
1 polymer ?
#
loop_
_entity_poly.entity_id
_entity_poly.type
_entity_poly.pdbx_seq_one_letter_code
_entity_poly.pdbx_strand_id
1 'polypeptide(L)'
;LEILRFKPTGETIKDFYAEVPVTLKLAGSYHQAAAFFDAVSKMERIVNIQGLTLGGAKVVKGKTTLSVNCNAITFRFVENSTNPKGKKGGKKK
;
A
#
# COMPACT_ATOMS: atom_id res chain seq x y z
N LEU A 1 15.58 11.08 2.53
CA LEU A 1 14.22 10.62 2.81
C LEU A 1 14.29 9.70 4.01
N GLU A 2 13.45 9.93 5.00
CA GLU A 2 13.36 9.13 6.21
C GLU A 2 12.03 8.38 6.22
N ILE A 3 12.06 7.08 6.53
CA ILE A 3 10.85 6.26 6.65
C ILE A 3 10.47 6.24 8.12
N LEU A 4 9.42 6.99 8.47
CA LEU A 4 8.94 7.10 9.85
C LEU A 4 8.05 5.93 10.26
N ARG A 5 7.28 5.38 9.30
CA ARG A 5 6.41 4.24 9.54
C ARG A 5 6.26 3.39 8.30
N PHE A 6 6.49 2.10 8.47
CA PHE A 6 6.15 1.06 7.52
C PHE A 6 5.29 0.05 8.27
N LYS A 7 3.98 0.04 8.02
CA LYS A 7 3.05 -0.87 8.69
C LYS A 7 2.25 -1.66 7.65
N PRO A 8 2.59 -2.93 7.42
CA PRO A 8 1.70 -3.85 6.74
C PRO A 8 0.39 -3.97 7.53
N THR A 9 -0.72 -3.95 6.81
CA THR A 9 -2.05 -4.25 7.35
C THR A 9 -2.45 -5.67 6.96
N GLY A 10 -3.53 -6.18 7.56
CA GLY A 10 -4.01 -7.53 7.26
C GLY A 10 -4.29 -7.72 5.78
N GLU A 11 -3.91 -8.87 5.24
CA GLU A 11 -4.17 -9.21 3.84
C GLU A 11 -5.67 -9.36 3.61
N THR A 12 -6.16 -8.84 2.48
CA THR A 12 -7.55 -9.00 2.06
C THR A 12 -7.60 -9.98 0.91
N ILE A 13 -8.07 -11.19 1.18
CA ILE A 13 -8.25 -12.24 0.18
C ILE A 13 -9.46 -11.88 -0.71
N LYS A 14 -9.22 -11.84 -2.02
CA LYS A 14 -10.24 -11.78 -3.08
C LYS A 14 -10.35 -13.18 -3.72
N ASP A 15 -10.99 -13.29 -4.88
CA ASP A 15 -11.29 -14.59 -5.49
C ASP A 15 -10.04 -15.41 -5.87
N PHE A 16 -9.08 -14.81 -6.57
CA PHE A 16 -7.86 -15.48 -7.05
C PHE A 16 -6.56 -14.77 -6.64
N TYR A 17 -6.67 -13.68 -5.89
CA TYR A 17 -5.54 -12.87 -5.42
C TYR A 17 -5.81 -12.30 -4.02
N ALA A 18 -4.75 -11.95 -3.31
CA ALA A 18 -4.80 -11.21 -2.07
C ALA A 18 -4.19 -9.83 -2.27
N GLU A 19 -4.85 -8.82 -1.72
CA GLU A 19 -4.32 -7.47 -1.56
C GLU A 19 -3.56 -7.40 -0.25
N VAL A 20 -2.33 -6.88 -0.29
CA VAL A 20 -1.48 -6.65 0.88
C VAL A 20 -1.27 -5.14 1.01
N PRO A 21 -2.09 -4.45 1.82
CA PRO A 21 -1.97 -3.01 2.00
C PRO A 21 -0.89 -2.68 3.03
N VAL A 22 -0.13 -1.63 2.77
CA VAL A 22 0.96 -1.13 3.60
C VAL A 22 0.77 0.37 3.80
N THR A 23 0.61 0.79 5.05
CA THR A 23 0.58 2.21 5.39
C THR A 23 2.01 2.74 5.56
N LEU A 24 2.32 3.80 4.83
CA LEU A 24 3.62 4.45 4.80
C LEU A 24 3.52 5.88 5.35
N LYS A 25 4.46 6.23 6.23
CA LYS A 25 4.72 7.60 6.64
C LYS A 25 6.19 7.93 6.42
N LEU A 26 6.45 8.98 5.64
CA LEU A 26 7.77 9.40 5.24
C LEU A 26 7.99 10.86 5.65
N ALA A 27 9.24 11.24 5.85
CA ALA A 27 9.66 12.63 6.03
C ALA A 27 10.86 12.94 5.14
N GLY A 28 10.80 14.05 4.40
CA GLY A 28 11.89 14.45 3.51
C GLY A 28 11.54 15.67 2.68
N SER A 29 12.45 16.08 1.81
CA SER A 29 12.14 17.17 0.87
C SER A 29 11.17 16.70 -0.21
N TYR A 30 10.50 17.65 -0.88
CA TYR A 30 9.62 17.35 -2.02
C TYR A 30 10.32 16.52 -3.11
N HIS A 31 11.55 16.90 -3.44
CA HIS A 31 12.34 16.21 -4.46
C HIS A 31 12.72 14.78 -4.05
N GLN A 32 13.04 14.57 -2.76
CA GLN A 32 13.30 13.24 -2.23
C GLN A 32 12.05 12.34 -2.26
N ALA A 33 10.86 12.90 -1.99
CA ALA A 33 9.61 12.16 -2.11
C ALA A 33 9.33 11.79 -3.58
N ALA A 34 9.55 12.71 -4.53
CA ALA A 34 9.40 12.44 -5.95
C ALA A 34 10.34 11.32 -6.43
N ALA A 35 11.62 11.38 -6.06
CA ALA A 35 12.60 10.34 -6.39
C ALA A 35 12.22 8.96 -5.82
N PHE A 36 11.60 8.93 -4.63
CA PHE A 36 11.09 7.69 -4.05
C PHE A 36 9.93 7.10 -4.87
N PHE A 37 8.94 7.90 -5.25
CA PHE A 37 7.82 7.41 -6.06
C PHE A 37 8.26 7.01 -7.48
N ASP A 38 9.26 7.68 -8.04
CA ASP A 38 9.90 7.26 -9.30
C ASP A 38 10.64 5.92 -9.17
N ALA A 39 11.29 5.66 -8.05
CA ALA A 39 11.88 4.34 -7.79
C ALA A 39 10.81 3.24 -7.63
N VAL A 40 9.69 3.55 -6.97
CA VAL A 40 8.58 2.61 -6.79
C VAL A 40 7.90 2.29 -8.13
N SER A 41 7.74 3.27 -9.03
CA SER A 41 7.11 3.05 -10.34
C SER A 41 7.94 2.16 -11.27
N LYS A 42 9.26 2.06 -11.03
CA LYS A 42 10.21 1.23 -11.79
C LYS A 42 10.36 -0.19 -11.24
N MET A 43 9.63 -0.56 -10.19
CA MET A 43 9.69 -1.91 -9.64
C MET A 43 9.06 -2.92 -10.61
N GLU A 44 9.65 -4.13 -10.68
CA GLU A 44 9.11 -5.26 -11.47
C GLU A 44 7.83 -5.88 -10.86
N ARG A 45 7.22 -5.22 -9.86
CA ARG A 45 6.00 -5.67 -9.18
C ARG A 45 4.93 -4.60 -9.26
N ILE A 46 3.68 -5.04 -9.23
CA ILE A 46 2.53 -4.14 -9.22
C ILE A 46 2.40 -3.52 -7.81
N VAL A 47 2.58 -2.20 -7.74
CA VAL A 47 2.42 -1.42 -6.51
C VAL A 47 1.46 -0.27 -6.78
N ASN A 48 0.30 -0.29 -6.12
CA ASN A 48 -0.68 0.79 -6.19
C ASN A 48 -0.48 1.76 -5.03
N ILE A 49 -0.17 3.02 -5.33
CA ILE A 49 -0.12 4.08 -4.31
C ILE A 49 -1.47 4.80 -4.26
N GLN A 50 -2.07 4.84 -3.08
CA GLN A 50 -3.37 5.45 -2.82
C GLN A 50 -3.30 6.43 -1.64
N GLY A 51 -4.19 7.43 -1.65
CA GLY A 51 -4.35 8.36 -0.54
C GLY A 51 -3.08 9.16 -0.22
N LEU A 52 -2.34 9.56 -1.26
CA LEU A 52 -1.14 10.38 -1.09
C LEU A 52 -1.49 11.75 -0.52
N THR A 53 -0.93 12.07 0.64
CA THR A 53 -1.06 13.39 1.29
C THR A 53 0.32 13.92 1.62
N LEU A 54 0.61 15.14 1.18
CA LEU A 54 1.83 15.87 1.52
C LEU A 54 1.45 17.08 2.38
N GLY A 55 2.15 17.29 3.47
CA GLY A 55 1.87 18.41 4.36
C GLY A 55 2.87 18.54 5.50
N GLY A 56 2.54 19.41 6.47
CA GLY A 56 3.38 19.59 7.66
C GLY A 56 4.78 20.10 7.33
N ALA A 57 4.89 21.03 6.39
CA ALA A 57 6.15 21.63 6.00
C ALA A 57 6.85 22.27 7.20
N LYS A 58 8.06 21.83 7.50
CA LYS A 58 8.91 22.37 8.57
C LYS A 58 10.28 22.69 8.03
N VAL A 59 10.81 23.84 8.40
CA VAL A 59 12.19 24.20 8.09
C VAL A 59 13.08 23.62 9.19
N VAL A 60 13.84 22.59 8.85
CA VAL A 60 14.81 21.95 9.75
C VAL A 60 16.19 22.26 9.20
N LYS A 61 17.00 23.00 9.97
CA LYS A 61 18.38 23.38 9.59
C LYS A 61 18.46 24.04 8.19
N GLY A 62 17.51 24.94 7.88
CA GLY A 62 17.44 25.65 6.60
C GLY A 62 16.92 24.82 5.42
N LYS A 63 16.44 23.58 5.64
CA LYS A 63 15.85 22.72 4.61
C LYS A 63 14.38 22.47 4.89
N THR A 64 13.52 22.66 3.89
CA THR A 64 12.09 22.35 3.98
C THR A 64 11.88 20.83 3.94
N THR A 65 11.37 20.30 5.04
CA THR A 65 10.99 18.89 5.20
C THR A 65 9.47 18.80 5.21
N LEU A 66 8.93 17.88 4.40
CA LEU A 66 7.52 17.55 4.29
C LEU A 66 7.26 16.19 4.94
N SER A 67 6.10 16.06 5.58
CA SER A 67 5.53 14.78 5.94
C SER A 67 4.71 14.26 4.76
N VAL A 68 4.94 13.01 4.38
CA VAL A 68 4.19 12.32 3.32
C VAL A 68 3.52 11.10 3.92
N ASN A 69 2.20 10.98 3.77
CA ASN A 69 1.46 9.77 4.13
C ASN A 69 0.84 9.17 2.87
N CYS A 70 0.91 7.86 2.73
CA CYS A 70 0.26 7.13 1.64
C CYS A 70 0.01 5.67 2.04
N ASN A 71 -0.87 5.01 1.30
CA ASN A 71 -1.08 3.58 1.38
C ASN A 71 -0.56 2.94 0.09
N ALA A 72 0.32 1.95 0.21
CA ALA A 72 0.79 1.13 -0.89
C ALA A 72 0.07 -0.22 -0.86
N ILE A 73 -0.50 -0.66 -1.98
CA ILE A 73 -1.18 -1.96 -2.10
C ILE A 73 -0.38 -2.80 -3.07
N THR A 74 -0.02 -4.01 -2.64
CA THR A 74 0.62 -5.02 -3.48
C THR A 74 -0.29 -6.23 -3.62
N PHE A 75 -0.03 -7.06 -4.62
CA PHE A 75 -0.89 -8.19 -4.96
C PHE A 75 -0.10 -9.49 -4.91
N ARG A 76 -0.74 -10.53 -4.38
CA ARG A 76 -0.21 -11.88 -4.37
C ARG A 76 -1.25 -12.84 -4.92
N PHE A 77 -0.81 -13.82 -5.71
CA PHE A 77 -1.68 -14.91 -6.14
C PHE A 77 -2.00 -15.87 -4.98
N VAL A 78 -3.25 -16.30 -4.88
CA VAL A 78 -3.70 -17.28 -3.87
C VAL A 78 -4.23 -18.50 -4.61
N GLU A 79 -3.63 -19.67 -4.38
CA GLU A 79 -3.95 -20.93 -5.08
C GLU A 79 -5.33 -21.54 -4.73
N ASN A 80 -6.17 -20.85 -3.96
CA ASN A 80 -7.49 -21.32 -3.57
C ASN A 80 -8.60 -20.76 -4.46
N SER A 81 -8.60 -21.09 -5.75
CA SER A 81 -9.79 -20.93 -6.61
C SER A 81 -10.38 -22.28 -7.01
N THR A 82 -10.58 -23.19 -6.05
CA THR A 82 -11.60 -24.24 -6.22
C THR A 82 -12.95 -23.63 -5.84
N ASN A 83 -13.69 -23.19 -6.85
CA ASN A 83 -15.08 -22.79 -6.71
C ASN A 83 -15.88 -23.91 -6.00
N PRO A 84 -16.79 -23.59 -5.08
CA PRO A 84 -18.12 -24.14 -5.28
C PRO A 84 -19.20 -23.06 -5.09
N LYS A 85 -19.59 -22.41 -6.20
CA LYS A 85 -21.01 -22.16 -6.42
C LYS A 85 -21.74 -23.50 -6.45
N GLY A 86 -22.31 -23.91 -5.32
CA GLY A 86 -23.13 -25.11 -5.24
C GLY A 86 -23.54 -25.53 -3.83
N LYS A 87 -24.49 -24.80 -3.22
CA LYS A 87 -25.64 -25.38 -2.49
C LYS A 87 -26.62 -24.31 -2.00
N LYS A 88 -27.55 -23.93 -2.88
CA LYS A 88 -28.95 -23.72 -2.46
C LYS A 88 -29.57 -25.11 -2.31
N GLY A 89 -30.24 -25.36 -1.18
CA GLY A 89 -31.26 -26.42 -1.07
C GLY A 89 -31.00 -27.52 -0.04
N GLY A 90 -31.75 -27.46 1.07
CA GLY A 90 -32.47 -28.63 1.58
C GLY A 90 -31.98 -29.32 2.86
N LYS A 91 -32.76 -29.08 3.94
CA LYS A 91 -33.51 -30.10 4.73
C LYS A 91 -32.99 -30.54 6.12
N LYS A 92 -33.84 -30.22 7.12
CA LYS A 92 -34.28 -30.98 8.32
C LYS A 92 -33.28 -31.32 9.44
N LYS A 93 -33.59 -30.85 10.66
CA LYS A 93 -34.23 -31.70 11.67
C LYS A 93 -35.18 -30.88 12.54
#